data_AF-A0A1M5X1Q5-F1
#
_entry.id   AF-A0A1M5X1Q5-F1
#
_cell.length_a   1.000
_cell.length_b   1.000
_cell.length_c   1.000
_cell.angle_alpha   90.00
_cell.angle_beta   90.00
_cell.angle_gamma   90.00
#
_symmetry.space_group_name_H-M   'P 1'
#
loop_
_entity.id
_entity.type
_entity.pdbx_description
1 polymer ?
#
loop_
_entity_poly.entity_id
_entity_poly.type
_entity_poly.pdbx_seq_one_letter_code
_entity_poly.pdbx_strand_id
1 'polypeptide(L)'
;MSLSKNRIIDILLKCIPLVYAFYIPFSLYLYVYGSLTGKIDGIYGYYIDFVKILVILLFSSFVVRTSVSEKKNPSKHFVIFAGICILEIVFSVCIHGKYHNSGMVLTTVYLIFFTVEIIAENIAICQLYDTNDLDWKGSWTLLNASLIIILVSRIIFGDAVINLFILFLIGGVMLICREISRVCLILEYAYGKKKGESSEEGELSVQQEVGHDKKEV
;
A
#
# COMPACT_ATOMS: atom_id res chain seq x y z
N MET A 1 -2.31 37.15 6.04
CA MET A 1 -3.28 36.03 5.85
C MET A 1 -2.64 34.76 5.24
N SER A 2 -1.30 34.64 5.13
CA SER A 2 -0.62 33.51 4.45
C SER A 2 -0.03 32.44 5.39
N LEU A 3 0.23 32.76 6.67
CA LEU A 3 0.82 31.81 7.63
C LEU A 3 -0.11 30.65 8.03
N SER A 4 -1.44 30.86 8.06
CA SER A 4 -2.40 29.80 8.41
C SER A 4 -2.63 28.81 7.27
N LYS A 5 -2.64 29.28 6.00
CA LYS A 5 -2.79 28.40 4.82
C LYS A 5 -1.62 27.42 4.69
N ASN A 6 -0.39 27.88 4.88
CA ASN A 6 0.79 27.01 4.80
C ASN A 6 0.75 25.93 5.90
N ARG A 7 0.35 26.31 7.13
CA ARG A 7 0.23 25.37 8.25
C ARG A 7 -0.85 24.29 8.01
N ILE A 8 -1.97 24.64 7.36
CA ILE A 8 -3.03 23.69 7.00
C ILE A 8 -2.52 22.70 5.96
N ILE A 9 -1.81 23.18 4.94
CA ILE A 9 -1.24 22.34 3.87
C ILE A 9 -0.21 21.36 4.45
N ASP A 10 0.64 21.81 5.38
CA ASP A 10 1.63 20.97 6.04
C ASP A 10 1.01 19.86 6.90
N ILE A 11 -0.10 20.15 7.58
CA ILE A 11 -0.86 19.14 8.33
C ILE A 11 -1.47 18.13 7.37
N LEU A 12 -2.10 18.60 6.29
CA LEU A 12 -2.74 17.73 5.30
C LEU A 12 -1.74 16.77 4.65
N LEU A 13 -0.55 17.26 4.30
CA LEU A 13 0.52 16.44 3.71
C LEU A 13 1.02 15.35 4.67
N LYS A 14 1.05 15.60 5.99
CA LYS A 14 1.39 14.57 6.99
C LYS A 14 0.25 13.55 7.16
N CYS A 15 -1.00 13.97 7.05
CA CYS A 15 -2.15 13.08 7.20
C CYS A 15 -2.26 12.05 6.07
N ILE A 16 -1.92 12.39 4.82
CA ILE A 16 -2.12 11.51 3.65
C ILE A 16 -1.44 10.13 3.82
N PRO A 17 -0.13 10.03 4.16
CA PRO A 17 0.51 8.73 4.40
C PRO A 17 -0.12 7.94 5.55
N LEU A 18 -0.59 8.63 6.59
CA LEU A 18 -1.23 8.00 7.74
C LEU A 18 -2.58 7.39 7.32
N VAL A 19 -3.38 8.15 6.58
CA VAL A 19 -4.64 7.65 6.01
C VAL A 19 -4.38 6.46 5.10
N TYR A 20 -3.36 6.51 4.22
CA TYR A 20 -2.99 5.35 3.40
C TYR A 20 -2.60 4.13 4.24
N ALA A 21 -1.69 4.31 5.20
CA ALA A 21 -1.19 3.21 6.02
C ALA A 21 -2.31 2.46 6.74
N PHE A 22 -3.29 3.19 7.30
CA PHE A 22 -4.36 2.62 8.13
C PHE A 22 -5.67 2.34 7.41
N TYR A 23 -6.00 3.04 6.32
CA TYR A 23 -7.25 2.81 5.61
C TYR A 23 -7.24 1.54 4.77
N ILE A 24 -6.15 1.25 4.04
CA ILE A 24 -6.06 0.03 3.23
C ILE A 24 -6.25 -1.27 4.06
N PRO A 25 -5.60 -1.48 5.22
CA PRO A 25 -5.84 -2.67 6.04
C PRO A 25 -7.23 -2.65 6.67
N PHE A 26 -7.74 -1.48 7.04
CA PHE A 26 -9.09 -1.34 7.56
C PHE A 26 -10.14 -1.73 6.52
N SER A 27 -9.93 -1.38 5.24
CA SER A 27 -10.81 -1.79 4.14
C SER A 27 -10.88 -3.32 3.99
N LEU A 28 -9.73 -4.00 4.08
CA LEU A 28 -9.66 -5.47 4.08
C LEU A 28 -10.40 -6.06 5.28
N TYR A 29 -10.23 -5.49 6.48
CA TYR A 29 -10.95 -5.94 7.68
C TYR A 29 -12.46 -5.79 7.53
N LEU A 30 -12.95 -4.66 6.99
CA LEU A 30 -14.37 -4.46 6.71
C LEU A 30 -14.91 -5.52 5.74
N TYR A 31 -14.15 -5.88 4.71
CA TYR A 31 -14.52 -6.95 3.78
C TYR A 31 -14.61 -8.32 4.45
N VAL A 32 -13.62 -8.68 5.26
CA VAL A 32 -13.64 -9.95 6.00
C VAL A 32 -14.81 -9.98 6.97
N TYR A 33 -15.03 -8.90 7.73
CA TYR A 33 -16.15 -8.79 8.66
C TYR A 33 -17.51 -8.91 7.95
N GLY A 34 -17.67 -8.24 6.81
CA GLY A 34 -18.88 -8.33 6.02
C GLY A 34 -19.17 -9.69 5.45
N SER A 35 -18.13 -10.36 4.96
CA SER A 35 -18.20 -11.72 4.45
C SER A 35 -18.62 -12.70 5.56
N LEU A 36 -18.04 -12.57 6.76
CA LEU A 36 -18.36 -13.43 7.91
C LEU A 36 -19.77 -13.21 8.45
N THR A 37 -20.23 -11.96 8.48
CA THR A 37 -21.57 -11.63 9.02
C THR A 37 -22.68 -11.84 8.00
N GLY A 38 -22.36 -11.90 6.70
CA GLY A 38 -23.34 -11.93 5.62
C GLY A 38 -24.22 -10.68 5.53
N LYS A 39 -23.83 -9.60 6.22
CA LYS A 39 -24.66 -8.39 6.42
C LYS A 39 -24.23 -7.18 5.60
N ILE A 40 -23.14 -7.26 4.85
CA ILE A 40 -22.72 -6.16 3.99
C ILE A 40 -23.59 -6.16 2.74
N ASP A 41 -24.45 -5.15 2.63
CA ASP A 41 -25.08 -4.77 1.37
C ASP A 41 -23.97 -4.46 0.35
N GLY A 42 -24.13 -4.93 -0.90
CA GLY A 42 -23.16 -4.71 -1.97
C GLY A 42 -22.82 -3.23 -2.16
N ILE A 43 -23.79 -2.35 -1.90
CA ILE A 43 -23.62 -0.89 -1.92
C ILE A 43 -22.51 -0.43 -0.95
N TYR A 44 -22.44 -0.99 0.25
CA TYR A 44 -21.38 -0.64 1.21
C TYR A 44 -20.00 -1.12 0.75
N GLY A 45 -19.92 -2.26 0.07
CA GLY A 45 -18.68 -2.71 -0.58
C GLY A 45 -18.17 -1.68 -1.59
N TYR A 46 -19.04 -1.20 -2.48
CA TYR A 46 -18.63 -0.18 -3.46
C TYR A 46 -18.12 1.11 -2.84
N TYR A 47 -18.70 1.55 -1.72
CA TYR A 47 -18.19 2.70 -0.98
C TYR A 47 -16.79 2.45 -0.42
N ILE A 48 -16.54 1.26 0.13
CA ILE A 48 -15.23 0.88 0.66
C ILE A 48 -14.18 0.90 -0.48
N ASP A 49 -14.47 0.29 -1.62
CA ASP A 49 -13.52 0.27 -2.74
C ASP A 49 -13.28 1.67 -3.33
N PHE A 50 -14.33 2.47 -3.47
CA PHE A 50 -14.19 3.83 -3.98
C PHE A 50 -13.27 4.67 -3.09
N VAL A 51 -13.45 4.59 -1.77
CA VAL A 51 -12.58 5.29 -0.82
C VAL A 51 -11.16 4.69 -0.82
N LYS A 52 -11.00 3.36 -0.97
CA LYS A 52 -9.69 2.69 -1.16
C LYS A 52 -8.93 3.33 -2.31
N ILE A 53 -9.57 3.46 -3.47
CA ILE A 53 -8.97 4.07 -4.68
C ILE A 53 -8.58 5.52 -4.43
N LEU A 54 -9.47 6.32 -3.85
CA LEU A 54 -9.17 7.72 -3.54
C LEU A 54 -7.96 7.85 -2.61
N VAL A 55 -7.86 6.99 -1.60
CA VAL A 55 -6.73 6.97 -0.67
C VAL A 55 -5.42 6.61 -1.39
N ILE A 56 -5.43 5.61 -2.29
CA ILE A 56 -4.25 5.25 -3.09
C ILE A 56 -3.83 6.40 -4.00
N LEU A 57 -4.78 7.06 -4.67
CA LEU A 57 -4.50 8.20 -5.56
C LEU A 57 -3.97 9.42 -4.79
N LEU A 58 -4.55 9.71 -3.61
CA LEU A 58 -4.06 10.77 -2.72
C LEU A 58 -2.62 10.49 -2.28
N PHE A 59 -2.31 9.24 -1.92
CA PHE A 59 -0.96 8.83 -1.57
C PHE A 59 0.00 8.92 -2.75
N SER A 60 -0.42 8.49 -3.94
CA SER A 60 0.37 8.67 -5.17
C SER A 60 0.73 10.14 -5.41
N SER A 61 -0.25 11.05 -5.24
CA SER A 61 -0.01 12.50 -5.35
C SER A 61 0.96 13.02 -4.29
N PHE A 62 0.89 12.52 -3.06
CA PHE A 62 1.86 12.82 -2.01
C PHE A 62 3.27 12.39 -2.43
N VAL A 63 3.43 11.16 -2.92
CA VAL A 63 4.72 10.59 -3.35
C VAL A 63 5.35 11.43 -4.47
N VAL A 64 4.57 11.89 -5.47
CA VAL A 64 5.07 12.81 -6.53
C VAL A 64 5.68 14.06 -5.93
N ARG A 65 5.04 14.64 -4.91
CA ARG A 65 5.45 15.91 -4.32
C ARG A 65 6.68 15.76 -3.41
N THR A 66 6.92 14.58 -2.85
CA THR A 66 8.02 14.32 -1.91
C THR A 66 9.22 13.62 -2.53
N SER A 67 9.10 13.10 -3.77
CA SER A 67 10.23 12.51 -4.50
C SER A 67 11.15 13.60 -5.08
N VAL A 68 12.38 13.69 -4.59
CA VAL A 68 13.40 14.70 -4.97
C VAL A 68 14.06 14.40 -6.33
N SER A 69 13.95 13.18 -6.84
CA SER A 69 14.64 12.75 -8.07
C SER A 69 13.64 12.33 -9.16
N GLU A 70 13.69 13.01 -10.30
CA GLU A 70 12.88 12.71 -11.49
C GLU A 70 13.19 11.33 -12.11
N LYS A 71 14.34 10.71 -11.78
CA LYS A 71 14.82 9.48 -12.44
C LYS A 71 14.10 8.19 -12.01
N LYS A 72 13.47 8.17 -10.83
CA LYS A 72 12.56 7.10 -10.41
C LYS A 72 11.24 7.77 -10.07
N ASN A 73 10.16 7.46 -10.80
CA ASN A 73 8.83 7.98 -10.52
C ASN A 73 7.96 6.91 -9.83
N PRO A 74 8.14 6.66 -8.52
CA PRO A 74 7.42 5.63 -7.79
C PRO A 74 5.90 5.84 -7.80
N SER A 75 5.44 7.08 -7.93
CA SER A 75 4.02 7.42 -7.95
C SER A 75 3.24 6.70 -9.05
N LYS A 76 3.88 6.47 -10.22
CA LYS A 76 3.26 5.79 -11.37
C LYS A 76 2.80 4.38 -11.00
N HIS A 77 3.56 3.69 -10.15
CA HIS A 77 3.22 2.34 -9.72
C HIS A 77 2.00 2.34 -8.77
N PHE A 78 1.84 3.37 -7.93
CA PHE A 78 0.62 3.56 -7.14
C PHE A 78 -0.59 3.92 -8.01
N VAL A 79 -0.41 4.67 -9.10
CA VAL A 79 -1.49 4.92 -10.08
C VAL A 79 -1.92 3.62 -10.76
N ILE A 80 -0.97 2.77 -11.17
CA ILE A 80 -1.26 1.45 -11.75
C ILE A 80 -2.02 0.59 -10.74
N PHE A 81 -1.59 0.59 -9.47
CA PHE A 81 -2.28 -0.12 -8.40
C PHE A 81 -3.72 0.36 -8.23
N ALA A 82 -3.97 1.67 -8.16
CA ALA A 82 -5.32 2.22 -8.13
C ALA A 82 -6.16 1.81 -9.36
N GLY A 83 -5.55 1.76 -10.55
CA GLY A 83 -6.19 1.30 -11.77
C GLY A 83 -6.66 -0.16 -11.70
N ILE A 84 -5.87 -1.03 -11.07
CA ILE A 84 -6.25 -2.43 -10.84
C ILE A 84 -7.44 -2.51 -9.89
N CYS A 85 -7.45 -1.73 -8.81
CA CYS A 85 -8.59 -1.66 -7.89
C CYS A 85 -9.87 -1.15 -8.60
N ILE A 86 -9.74 -0.20 -9.53
CA ILE A 86 -10.88 0.26 -10.35
C ILE A 86 -11.43 -0.87 -11.20
N LEU A 87 -10.57 -1.67 -11.84
CA LEU A 87 -11.00 -2.82 -12.65
C LEU A 87 -11.76 -3.85 -11.81
N GLU A 88 -11.33 -4.09 -10.57
CA GLU A 88 -12.04 -4.96 -9.62
C GLU A 88 -13.45 -4.43 -9.31
N ILE A 89 -13.62 -3.13 -9.04
CA ILE A 89 -14.95 -2.52 -8.84
C ILE A 89 -15.82 -2.72 -10.07
N VAL A 90 -15.32 -2.36 -11.25
CA VAL A 90 -16.08 -2.44 -12.50
C VAL A 90 -16.56 -3.87 -12.74
N PHE A 91 -15.67 -4.85 -12.53
CA PHE A 91 -16.02 -6.26 -12.59
C PHE A 91 -17.12 -6.62 -11.56
N SER A 92 -16.94 -6.21 -10.31
CA SER A 92 -17.87 -6.47 -9.21
C SER A 92 -19.27 -5.93 -9.51
N VAL A 93 -19.37 -4.70 -10.01
CA VAL A 93 -20.64 -4.06 -10.41
C VAL A 93 -21.29 -4.79 -11.59
N CYS A 94 -20.52 -5.17 -12.61
CA CYS A 94 -21.06 -5.87 -13.79
C CYS A 94 -21.61 -7.27 -13.46
N ILE A 95 -21.07 -7.90 -12.43
CA ILE A 95 -21.45 -9.24 -11.99
C ILE A 95 -22.55 -9.20 -10.92
N HIS A 96 -22.66 -8.11 -10.16
CA HIS A 96 -23.69 -7.88 -9.17
C HIS A 96 -25.09 -7.90 -9.82
N GLY A 97 -25.79 -9.02 -9.66
CA GLY A 97 -27.12 -9.26 -10.24
C GLY A 97 -27.17 -10.34 -11.34
N LYS A 98 -26.04 -10.83 -11.85
CA LYS A 98 -26.02 -11.88 -12.90
C LYS A 98 -25.78 -13.31 -12.38
N TYR A 99 -25.25 -13.47 -11.17
CA TYR A 99 -24.81 -14.78 -10.69
C TYR A 99 -25.43 -15.14 -9.33
N HIS A 100 -26.60 -15.78 -9.38
CA HIS A 100 -27.18 -16.46 -8.21
C HIS A 100 -26.61 -17.88 -7.99
N ASN A 101 -25.97 -18.49 -9.02
CA ASN A 101 -25.65 -19.94 -9.04
C ASN A 101 -24.19 -20.33 -9.41
N SER A 102 -23.20 -19.43 -9.37
CA SER A 102 -21.79 -19.80 -9.71
C SER A 102 -20.75 -19.30 -8.70
N GLY A 103 -20.98 -19.60 -7.42
CA GLY A 103 -20.10 -19.17 -6.32
C GLY A 103 -18.61 -19.51 -6.51
N MET A 104 -18.27 -20.67 -7.08
CA MET A 104 -16.86 -21.05 -7.30
C MET A 104 -16.17 -20.19 -8.37
N VAL A 105 -16.82 -19.95 -9.52
CA VAL A 105 -16.23 -19.12 -10.58
C VAL A 105 -15.99 -17.70 -10.07
N LEU A 106 -16.97 -17.16 -9.34
CA LEU A 106 -16.86 -15.83 -8.73
C LEU A 106 -15.70 -15.75 -7.73
N THR A 107 -15.60 -16.75 -6.85
CA THR A 107 -14.51 -16.85 -5.87
C THR A 107 -13.14 -16.89 -6.56
N THR A 108 -13.01 -17.68 -7.62
CA THR A 108 -11.75 -17.77 -8.38
C THR A 108 -11.38 -16.43 -9.01
N VAL A 109 -12.32 -15.71 -9.60
CA VAL A 109 -12.02 -14.40 -10.20
C VAL A 109 -11.61 -13.37 -9.16
N TYR A 110 -12.28 -13.33 -7.99
CA TYR A 110 -11.84 -12.45 -6.89
C TYR A 110 -10.46 -12.81 -6.36
N LEU A 111 -10.12 -14.10 -6.25
CA LEU A 111 -8.77 -14.52 -5.86
C LEU A 111 -7.70 -14.06 -6.88
N ILE A 112 -8.04 -14.03 -8.18
CA ILE A 112 -7.16 -13.49 -9.23
C ILE A 112 -6.96 -11.99 -9.04
N PHE A 113 -8.03 -11.21 -8.86
CA PHE A 113 -7.92 -9.77 -8.60
C PHE A 113 -7.06 -9.49 -7.37
N PHE A 114 -7.33 -10.18 -6.26
CA PHE A 114 -6.56 -10.04 -5.02
C PHE A 114 -5.07 -10.37 -5.22
N THR A 115 -4.75 -11.41 -6.00
CA THR A 115 -3.37 -11.75 -6.35
C THR A 115 -2.70 -10.63 -7.15
N VAL A 116 -3.38 -10.08 -8.14
CA VAL A 116 -2.87 -8.99 -8.99
C VAL A 116 -2.68 -7.70 -8.17
N GLU A 117 -3.58 -7.42 -7.21
CA GLU A 117 -3.42 -6.31 -6.27
C GLU A 117 -2.16 -6.44 -5.41
N ILE A 118 -1.92 -7.63 -4.83
CA ILE A 118 -0.71 -7.90 -4.03
C ILE A 118 0.56 -7.68 -4.86
N ILE A 119 0.58 -8.14 -6.12
CA ILE A 119 1.72 -7.96 -7.02
C ILE A 119 1.94 -6.47 -7.31
N ALA A 120 0.89 -5.73 -7.64
CA ALA A 120 0.98 -4.31 -7.97
C ALA A 120 1.44 -3.47 -6.78
N GLU A 121 0.89 -3.71 -5.59
CA GLU A 121 1.31 -3.05 -4.36
C GLU A 121 2.76 -3.41 -3.99
N ASN A 122 3.15 -4.68 -4.17
CA ASN A 122 4.53 -5.10 -3.94
C ASN A 122 5.52 -4.32 -4.80
N ILE A 123 5.22 -4.16 -6.09
CA ILE A 123 6.03 -3.36 -7.02
C ILE A 123 6.04 -1.89 -6.59
N ALA A 124 4.90 -1.31 -6.24
CA ALA A 124 4.80 0.10 -5.85
C ALA A 124 5.65 0.41 -4.60
N ILE A 125 5.56 -0.41 -3.56
CA ILE A 125 6.35 -0.26 -2.34
C ILE A 125 7.84 -0.52 -2.60
N CYS A 126 8.19 -1.53 -3.40
CA CYS A 126 9.57 -1.81 -3.77
C CYS A 126 10.26 -0.67 -4.55
N GLN A 127 9.49 0.17 -5.24
CA GLN A 127 9.98 1.33 -5.98
C GLN A 127 10.03 2.59 -5.11
N LEU A 128 9.27 2.63 -4.01
CA LEU A 128 9.23 3.75 -3.08
C LEU A 128 10.55 3.92 -2.32
N TYR A 129 11.27 2.83 -2.11
CA TYR A 129 12.53 2.79 -1.38
C TYR A 129 13.73 2.54 -2.30
N ASP A 130 14.89 3.07 -1.91
CA ASP A 130 16.10 2.92 -2.70
C ASP A 130 16.69 1.50 -2.66
N THR A 131 17.43 1.18 -3.70
CA THR A 131 17.98 -0.16 -3.98
C THR A 131 19.03 -0.64 -2.98
N ASN A 132 19.53 0.23 -2.11
CA ASN A 132 20.64 -0.08 -1.19
C ASN A 132 20.19 -0.77 0.10
N ASP A 133 18.89 -0.82 0.35
CA ASP A 133 18.34 -1.37 1.58
C ASP A 133 17.67 -2.72 1.26
N LEU A 134 18.53 -3.72 1.00
CA LEU A 134 18.14 -5.01 0.43
C LEU A 134 17.35 -5.89 1.41
N ASP A 135 17.61 -5.77 2.71
CA ASP A 135 17.11 -6.72 3.72
C ASP A 135 15.59 -6.60 3.91
N TRP A 136 15.06 -5.38 4.04
CA TRP A 136 13.60 -5.19 4.14
C TRP A 136 12.90 -5.48 2.81
N LYS A 137 13.52 -5.11 1.68
CA LYS A 137 12.94 -5.31 0.34
C LYS A 137 12.80 -6.80 0.02
N GLY A 138 13.82 -7.59 0.40
CA GLY A 138 13.80 -9.04 0.31
C GLY A 138 12.71 -9.64 1.20
N SER A 139 12.63 -9.22 2.46
CA SER A 139 11.62 -9.71 3.42
C SER A 139 10.18 -9.41 2.98
N TRP A 140 9.92 -8.18 2.53
CA TRP A 140 8.61 -7.76 2.00
C TRP A 140 8.22 -8.55 0.75
N THR A 141 9.16 -8.71 -0.19
CA THR A 141 8.92 -9.47 -1.43
C THR A 141 8.66 -10.95 -1.13
N LEU A 142 9.40 -11.55 -0.19
CA LEU A 142 9.22 -12.94 0.22
C LEU A 142 7.87 -13.17 0.89
N LEU A 143 7.43 -12.24 1.74
CA LEU A 143 6.11 -12.29 2.38
C LEU A 143 4.98 -12.23 1.35
N ASN A 144 5.06 -11.31 0.38
CA ASN A 144 4.07 -11.24 -0.70
C ASN A 144 4.12 -12.46 -1.63
N ALA A 145 5.31 -12.94 -1.99
CA ALA A 145 5.48 -14.12 -2.84
C ALA A 145 4.88 -15.38 -2.20
N SER A 146 5.12 -15.58 -0.90
CA SER A 146 4.55 -16.72 -0.16
C SER A 146 3.02 -16.65 -0.07
N LEU A 147 2.43 -15.47 0.15
CA LEU A 147 0.97 -15.28 0.05
C LEU A 147 0.43 -15.59 -1.35
N ILE A 148 1.10 -15.12 -2.41
CA ILE A 148 0.71 -15.40 -3.79
C ILE A 148 0.76 -16.91 -4.07
N ILE A 149 1.80 -17.61 -3.63
CA ILE A 149 1.92 -19.06 -3.80
C ILE A 149 0.77 -19.78 -3.13
N ILE A 150 0.38 -19.37 -1.91
CA ILE A 150 -0.77 -19.93 -1.18
C ILE A 150 -2.07 -19.72 -1.97
N LEU A 151 -2.31 -18.49 -2.45
CA LEU A 151 -3.52 -18.14 -3.22
C LEU A 151 -3.59 -18.89 -4.55
N VAL A 152 -2.50 -18.96 -5.29
CA VAL A 152 -2.41 -19.66 -6.58
C VAL A 152 -2.54 -21.18 -6.39
N SER A 153 -1.91 -21.74 -5.36
CA SER A 153 -2.05 -23.16 -5.03
C SER A 153 -3.51 -23.52 -4.74
N ARG A 154 -4.24 -22.63 -4.05
CA ARG A 154 -5.68 -22.80 -3.83
C ARG A 154 -6.49 -22.79 -5.14
N ILE A 155 -6.15 -21.91 -6.07
CA ILE A 155 -6.80 -21.84 -7.40
C ILE A 155 -6.56 -23.13 -8.20
N ILE A 156 -5.33 -23.65 -8.20
CA ILE A 156 -4.94 -24.81 -9.03
C ILE A 156 -5.43 -26.14 -8.43
N PHE A 157 -5.23 -26.34 -7.13
CA PHE A 157 -5.44 -27.64 -6.49
C PHE A 157 -6.79 -27.78 -5.77
N GLY A 158 -7.56 -26.70 -5.65
CA GLY A 158 -8.86 -26.72 -4.99
C GLY A 158 -8.78 -27.22 -3.54
N ASP A 159 -9.78 -27.98 -3.09
CA ASP A 159 -9.89 -28.54 -1.73
C ASP A 159 -8.99 -29.75 -1.45
N ALA A 160 -8.26 -30.23 -2.46
CA ALA A 160 -7.65 -31.57 -2.41
C ALA A 160 -6.36 -31.68 -1.57
N VAL A 161 -5.68 -30.56 -1.25
CA VAL A 161 -4.27 -30.61 -0.80
C VAL A 161 -4.05 -30.10 0.63
N ILE A 162 -4.85 -29.16 1.13
CA ILE A 162 -4.66 -28.56 2.46
C ILE A 162 -6.03 -28.35 3.10
N ASN A 163 -6.18 -28.73 4.38
CA ASN A 163 -7.38 -28.45 5.15
C ASN A 163 -7.66 -26.93 5.11
N LEU A 164 -8.84 -26.55 4.59
CA LEU A 164 -9.26 -25.16 4.41
C LEU A 164 -9.04 -24.31 5.66
N PHE A 165 -9.24 -24.91 6.84
CA PHE A 165 -9.03 -24.26 8.13
C PHE A 165 -7.56 -23.88 8.36
N ILE A 166 -6.62 -24.77 8.05
CA ILE A 166 -5.18 -24.54 8.21
C ILE A 166 -4.69 -23.48 7.21
N LEU A 167 -5.19 -23.55 5.96
CA LEU A 167 -4.89 -22.56 4.93
C LEU A 167 -5.38 -21.16 5.34
N PHE A 168 -6.58 -21.08 5.92
CA PHE A 168 -7.16 -19.83 6.39
C PHE A 168 -6.42 -19.28 7.60
N LEU A 169 -5.99 -20.14 8.52
CA LEU A 169 -5.24 -19.74 9.71
C LEU A 169 -3.83 -19.22 9.35
N ILE A 170 -3.08 -19.97 8.53
CA ILE A 170 -1.75 -19.57 8.09
C ILE A 170 -1.83 -18.33 7.19
N GLY A 171 -2.73 -18.35 6.20
CA GLY A 171 -2.95 -17.22 5.29
C GLY A 171 -3.40 -15.97 6.04
N GLY A 172 -4.30 -16.11 7.02
CA GLY A 172 -4.77 -15.01 7.86
C GLY A 172 -3.65 -14.39 8.71
N VAL A 173 -2.83 -15.21 9.37
CA VAL A 173 -1.68 -14.71 10.14
C VAL A 173 -0.68 -13.99 9.22
N MET A 174 -0.38 -14.56 8.04
CA MET A 174 0.53 -13.94 7.08
C MET A 174 -0.02 -12.62 6.54
N LEU A 175 -1.33 -12.54 6.28
CA LEU A 175 -1.99 -11.29 5.89
C LEU A 175 -1.88 -10.25 7.00
N ILE A 176 -2.11 -10.60 8.27
CA ILE A 176 -1.94 -9.68 9.40
C ILE A 176 -0.49 -9.17 9.47
N CYS A 177 0.50 -10.06 9.39
CA CYS A 177 1.91 -9.69 9.37
C CYS A 177 2.24 -8.75 8.21
N ARG A 178 1.67 -9.00 7.02
CA ARG A 178 1.82 -8.15 5.83
C ARG A 178 1.22 -6.77 6.06
N GLU A 179 0.00 -6.68 6.57
CA GLU A 179 -0.67 -5.41 6.82
C GLU A 179 0.08 -4.56 7.87
N ILE A 180 0.59 -5.19 8.94
CA ILE A 180 1.44 -4.52 9.95
C ILE A 180 2.74 -4.04 9.30
N SER A 181 3.41 -4.90 8.53
CA SER A 181 4.66 -4.55 7.83
C SER A 181 4.44 -3.38 6.88
N ARG A 182 3.32 -3.35 6.14
CA ARG A 182 2.98 -2.22 5.26
C ARG A 182 2.81 -0.93 6.06
N VAL A 183 2.09 -0.95 7.18
CA VAL A 183 1.92 0.24 8.04
C VAL A 183 3.28 0.77 8.47
N CYS A 184 4.16 -0.10 8.98
CA CYS A 184 5.50 0.27 9.39
C CYS A 184 6.30 0.92 8.25
N LEU A 185 6.30 0.29 7.07
CA LEU A 185 7.00 0.81 5.89
C LEU A 185 6.47 2.20 5.51
N ILE A 186 5.16 2.36 5.28
CA ILE A 186 4.63 3.65 4.84
C ILE A 186 4.90 4.77 5.86
N LEU A 187 4.80 4.47 7.16
CA LEU A 187 5.12 5.44 8.20
C LEU A 187 6.61 5.77 8.27
N GLU A 188 7.49 4.78 8.10
CA GLU A 188 8.94 4.99 8.04
C GLU A 188 9.32 5.85 6.82
N TYR A 189 8.75 5.58 5.65
CA TYR A 189 8.95 6.41 4.46
C TYR A 189 8.51 7.86 4.71
N ALA A 190 7.33 8.07 5.29
CA ALA A 190 6.74 9.39 5.47
C ALA A 190 7.37 10.22 6.61
N TYR A 191 7.82 9.56 7.68
CA TYR A 191 8.26 10.22 8.91
C TYR A 191 9.71 9.92 9.29
N GLY A 192 10.28 8.79 8.87
CA GLY A 192 11.67 8.41 9.11
C GLY A 192 12.66 9.22 8.27
N LYS A 193 12.29 9.57 7.03
CA LYS A 193 13.14 10.38 6.14
C LYS A 193 13.49 11.78 6.70
N LYS A 194 12.65 12.32 7.60
CA LYS A 194 12.90 13.61 8.26
C LYS A 194 14.05 13.64 9.26
N LYS A 195 14.59 12.48 9.68
CA LYS A 195 15.75 12.45 10.58
C LYS A 195 17.10 12.57 9.85
N GLY A 196 17.16 12.31 8.54
CA GLY A 196 18.40 12.40 7.75
C GLY A 196 18.68 13.81 7.22
N GLU A 197 17.64 14.52 6.74
CA GLU A 197 17.79 15.83 6.10
C GLU A 197 18.11 16.97 7.10
N SER A 198 17.76 16.83 8.40
CA SER A 198 18.13 17.83 9.42
C SER A 198 19.59 17.76 9.88
N SER A 199 20.33 16.72 9.48
CA SER A 199 21.73 16.54 9.87
C SER A 199 22.70 17.02 8.77
N GLU A 200 22.35 16.85 7.50
CA GLU A 200 23.22 17.27 6.38
C GLU A 200 23.19 18.79 6.12
N GLU A 201 22.06 19.48 6.33
CA GLU A 201 22.02 20.96 6.25
C GLU A 201 22.80 21.64 7.39
N GLY A 202 22.93 20.96 8.55
CA GLY A 202 23.76 21.42 9.67
C GLY A 202 25.26 21.28 9.40
N GLU A 203 25.71 20.19 8.77
CA GLU A 203 27.13 19.97 8.49
C GLU A 203 27.68 20.84 7.35
N LEU A 204 26.85 21.16 6.34
CA LEU A 204 27.24 22.09 5.26
C LEU A 204 27.37 23.54 5.74
N SER A 205 26.54 23.98 6.69
CA SER A 205 26.65 25.33 7.27
C SER A 205 27.86 25.49 8.20
N VAL A 206 28.26 24.43 8.92
CA VAL A 206 29.44 24.46 9.80
C VAL A 206 30.76 24.38 9.02
N GLN A 207 30.81 23.68 7.87
CA GLN A 207 32.02 23.66 7.04
C GLN A 207 32.23 24.95 6.23
N GLN A 208 31.18 25.72 5.95
CA GLN A 208 31.30 27.01 5.25
C GLN A 208 31.77 28.15 6.17
N GLU A 209 31.44 28.13 7.47
CA GLU A 209 31.93 29.12 8.43
C GLU A 209 33.39 28.87 8.86
N VAL A 210 33.85 27.62 8.94
CA VAL A 210 35.24 27.32 9.35
C VAL A 210 36.27 27.53 8.22
N GLY A 211 35.82 27.59 6.96
CA GLY A 211 36.68 27.80 5.79
C GLY A 211 37.05 29.25 5.49
N HIS A 212 36.39 30.24 6.11
CA HIS A 212 36.53 31.65 5.73
C HIS A 212 37.42 32.48 6.68
N ASP A 213 37.93 31.91 7.78
CA ASP A 213 38.67 32.64 8.82
C ASP A 213 40.19 32.35 8.87
N LYS A 214 40.76 31.84 7.76
CA LYS A 214 42.22 31.68 7.61
C LYS A 214 42.69 32.13 6.24
N LYS A 215 42.71 33.44 6.02
CA LYS A 215 43.60 34.11 5.03
C LYS A 215 43.57 35.62 5.25
N GLU A 216 44.21 36.08 6.32
CA GLU A 216 44.74 37.43 6.43
C GLU A 216 45.78 37.48 7.56
N VAL A 217 47.01 37.04 7.24
CA VAL A 217 48.30 37.62 7.70
C VAL A 217 49.33 37.31 6.61
#